data_AF-A0A1H0ZSW5-F1
#
_entry.id   AF-A0A1H0ZSW5-F1
#
_cell.length_a   1.000
_cell.length_b   1.000
_cell.length_c   1.000
_cell.angle_alpha   90.00
_cell.angle_beta   90.00
_cell.angle_gamma   90.00
#
_symmetry.space_group_name_H-M   'P 1'
#
loop_
_entity.id
_entity.type
_entity.pdbx_description
1 polymer ?
#
loop_
_entity_poly.entity_id
_entity_poly.type
_entity_poly.pdbx_seq_one_letter_code
_entity_poly.pdbx_strand_id
1 'polypeptide(L)'
;MAISKDIREGLNIILNEASIINIEFNEIENYIFCKFELLREKDNKTPNIANFKFENIFRFVAKYSEKVEDIIKVKKINPNEISYYVEKFINKDIYGWDFVNIEKSNFNFENSSFDYITSESYDEQDSIELFQDDFDEDIEIKIWFGKFEIFNELYQKISIEDLILRQNKIWDSIF
;
A
#
# COMPACT_ATOMS: atom_id res chain seq x y z
N MET A 1 7.78 10.92 -11.43
CA MET A 1 8.03 12.36 -11.13
C MET A 1 8.34 12.37 -9.67
N ALA A 2 9.61 12.51 -9.26
CA ALA A 2 9.99 12.18 -7.88
C ALA A 2 9.09 12.89 -6.85
N ILE A 3 8.39 12.09 -6.04
CA ILE A 3 7.62 12.58 -4.89
C ILE A 3 8.57 13.37 -3.98
N SER A 4 8.18 14.58 -3.60
CA SER A 4 9.02 15.44 -2.76
C SER A 4 9.27 14.80 -1.40
N LYS A 5 10.39 15.15 -0.76
CA LYS A 5 10.75 14.63 0.57
C LYS A 5 9.64 14.88 1.60
N ASP A 6 9.08 16.09 1.64
CA ASP A 6 8.04 16.46 2.60
C ASP A 6 6.75 15.66 2.39
N ILE A 7 6.36 15.43 1.13
CA ILE A 7 5.21 14.58 0.82
C ILE A 7 5.49 13.13 1.22
N ARG A 8 6.68 12.61 0.90
CA ARG A 8 7.10 11.25 1.26
C ARG A 8 7.06 11.03 2.77
N GLU A 9 7.62 11.95 3.55
CA GLU A 9 7.63 11.86 5.02
C GLU A 9 6.21 11.93 5.59
N GLY A 10 5.37 12.84 5.09
CA GLY A 10 3.97 12.94 5.49
C GLY A 10 3.19 11.66 5.20
N LEU A 11 3.34 11.08 4.00
CA LEU A 11 2.70 9.81 3.64
C LEU A 11 3.23 8.64 4.49
N ASN A 12 4.53 8.60 4.77
CA ASN A 12 5.09 7.54 5.61
C ASN A 12 4.52 7.56 7.03
N ILE A 13 4.38 8.75 7.63
CA ILE A 13 3.73 8.91 8.94
C ILE A 13 2.28 8.42 8.90
N ILE A 14 1.52 8.80 7.88
CA ILE A 14 0.11 8.39 7.73
C ILE A 14 -0.01 6.87 7.61
N LEU A 15 0.84 6.24 6.79
CA LEU A 15 0.74 4.82 6.47
C LEU A 15 1.28 3.91 7.58
N ASN A 16 2.17 4.41 8.45
CA ASN A 16 2.66 3.66 9.62
C ASN A 16 1.55 3.25 10.59
N GLU A 17 0.39 3.93 10.51
CA GLU A 17 -0.71 3.83 11.47
C GLU A 17 -2.01 3.49 10.73
N ALA A 18 -1.86 2.99 9.51
CA ALA A 18 -2.96 2.60 8.64
C ALA A 18 -3.03 1.07 8.52
N SER A 19 -4.22 0.60 8.16
CA SER A 19 -4.46 -0.79 7.76
C SER A 19 -4.88 -0.81 6.29
N ILE A 20 -4.44 -1.81 5.52
CA ILE A 20 -4.95 -2.02 4.15
C ILE A 20 -6.27 -2.77 4.26
N ILE A 21 -7.30 -2.22 3.64
CA ILE A 21 -8.62 -2.88 3.54
C ILE A 21 -8.69 -3.70 2.26
N ASN A 22 -8.26 -3.12 1.13
CA ASN A 22 -8.35 -3.77 -0.17
C ASN A 22 -7.30 -3.22 -1.14
N ILE A 23 -6.94 -4.03 -2.13
CA ILE A 23 -6.15 -3.64 -3.30
C ILE A 23 -6.84 -4.20 -4.54
N GLU A 24 -7.23 -3.32 -5.45
CA GLU A 24 -7.85 -3.68 -6.71
C GLU A 24 -6.90 -3.36 -7.87
N PHE A 25 -6.58 -4.36 -8.69
CA PHE A 25 -5.77 -4.18 -9.88
C PHE A 25 -6.68 -4.20 -11.11
N ASN A 26 -6.56 -3.17 -11.95
CA ASN A 26 -7.21 -3.12 -13.26
C ASN A 26 -6.14 -3.15 -14.35
N GLU A 27 -5.96 -4.32 -14.94
CA GLU A 27 -4.96 -4.54 -15.99
C GLU A 27 -5.25 -3.77 -17.28
N ILE A 28 -6.54 -3.65 -17.65
CA ILE A 28 -6.96 -3.02 -18.92
C ILE A 28 -6.69 -1.52 -18.90
N GLU A 29 -7.04 -0.85 -17.81
CA GLU A 29 -6.84 0.59 -17.63
C GLU A 29 -5.50 0.94 -16.96
N ASN A 30 -4.72 -0.08 -16.59
CA ASN A 30 -3.39 0.02 -15.98
C ASN A 30 -3.34 0.91 -14.73
N TYR A 31 -4.16 0.57 -13.72
CA TYR A 31 -4.10 1.19 -12.40
C TYR A 31 -4.26 0.18 -11.27
N ILE A 32 -3.79 0.57 -10.09
CA ILE A 32 -4.04 -0.12 -8.82
C ILE A 32 -4.73 0.86 -7.87
N PHE A 33 -5.76 0.38 -7.19
CA PHE A 33 -6.53 1.13 -6.21
C PHE A 33 -6.35 0.50 -4.84
N CYS A 34 -5.65 1.18 -3.93
CA CYS A 34 -5.46 0.73 -2.55
C CYS A 34 -6.43 1.49 -1.63
N LYS A 35 -7.24 0.75 -0.89
CA LYS A 35 -8.12 1.30 0.13
C LYS A 35 -7.49 1.13 1.50
N PHE A 36 -7.29 2.23 2.19
CA PHE A 36 -6.70 2.27 3.52
C PHE A 36 -7.72 2.70 4.56
N GLU A 37 -7.65 2.08 5.73
CA GLU A 37 -8.15 2.67 6.95
C GLU A 37 -7.01 3.46 7.61
N LEU A 38 -7.20 4.76 7.80
CA LEU A 38 -6.24 5.62 8.46
C LEU A 38 -6.60 5.81 9.93
N LEU A 39 -5.63 6.34 10.69
CA LEU A 39 -5.84 6.74 12.08
C LEU A 39 -7.08 7.63 12.25
N ARG A 40 -7.83 7.38 13.32
CA ARG A 40 -9.10 8.04 13.62
C ARG A 40 -8.96 8.92 14.85
N GLU A 41 -9.73 10.01 14.91
CA GLU A 41 -9.83 10.84 16.13
C GLU A 41 -10.25 9.99 17.34
N LYS A 42 -9.76 10.38 18.52
CA LYS A 42 -10.14 9.76 19.79
C LYS A 42 -11.67 9.79 19.95
N ASP A 43 -12.25 8.63 20.26
CA ASP A 43 -13.69 8.39 20.42
C ASP A 43 -14.55 8.41 19.13
N ASN A 44 -13.95 8.65 17.94
CA ASN A 44 -14.68 8.59 16.67
C ASN A 44 -14.78 7.14 16.15
N LYS A 45 -16.00 6.61 16.14
CA LYS A 45 -16.28 5.26 15.60
C LYS A 45 -16.39 5.21 14.07
N THR A 46 -16.42 6.36 13.41
CA THR A 46 -16.53 6.44 11.95
C THR A 46 -15.18 6.07 11.32
N PRO A 47 -15.14 5.13 10.36
CA PRO A 47 -13.92 4.84 9.62
C PRO A 47 -13.34 6.07 8.92
N ASN A 48 -12.02 6.27 9.05
CA ASN A 48 -11.31 7.31 8.32
C ASN A 48 -10.67 6.68 7.08
N ILE A 49 -11.42 6.62 5.99
CA ILE A 49 -11.00 5.90 4.78
C ILE A 49 -10.29 6.85 3.82
N ALA A 50 -9.16 6.39 3.28
CA ALA A 50 -8.52 7.01 2.13
C ALA A 50 -8.29 5.99 1.03
N ASN A 51 -8.41 6.46 -0.19
CA ASN A 51 -8.36 5.66 -1.39
C ASN A 51 -7.23 6.17 -2.29
N PHE A 52 -6.24 5.34 -2.52
CA PHE A 52 -4.98 5.67 -3.19
C PHE A 52 -5.01 5.02 -4.57
N LYS A 53 -5.13 5.83 -5.62
CA LYS A 53 -5.10 5.35 -7.02
C LYS A 53 -3.72 5.58 -7.60
N PHE A 54 -3.04 4.50 -7.93
CA PHE A 54 -1.79 4.49 -8.66
C PHE A 54 -2.08 4.21 -10.13
N GLU A 55 -1.69 5.11 -11.02
CA GLU A 55 -1.92 5.02 -12.47
C GLU A 55 -0.59 4.88 -13.21
N ASN A 56 -0.65 4.26 -14.40
CA ASN A 56 0.53 3.91 -15.19
C ASN A 56 1.45 3.00 -14.39
N ILE A 57 0.96 1.81 -14.04
CA ILE A 57 1.76 0.81 -13.33
C ILE A 57 2.86 0.31 -14.25
N PHE A 58 4.11 0.43 -13.80
CA PHE A 58 5.31 -0.04 -14.51
C PHE A 58 5.71 -1.44 -14.06
N ARG A 59 5.56 -1.70 -12.77
CA ARG A 59 5.79 -3.00 -12.15
C ARG A 59 4.89 -3.16 -10.93
N PHE A 60 4.36 -4.35 -10.73
CA PHE A 60 3.56 -4.73 -9.59
C PHE A 60 3.99 -6.12 -9.13
N VAL A 61 4.51 -6.22 -7.92
CA VAL A 61 5.02 -7.46 -7.33
C VAL A 61 4.33 -7.67 -6.01
N ALA A 62 3.94 -8.91 -5.74
CA ALA A 62 3.53 -9.31 -4.41
C ALA A 62 4.16 -10.66 -4.05
N LYS A 63 4.37 -10.86 -2.75
CA LYS A 63 4.75 -12.12 -2.14
C LYS A 63 3.77 -12.40 -1.01
N TYR A 64 2.93 -13.38 -1.23
CA TYR A 64 2.05 -13.96 -0.24
C TYR A 64 2.63 -15.28 0.24
N SER A 65 2.86 -15.38 1.54
CA SER A 65 3.48 -16.53 2.18
C SER A 65 2.53 -17.12 3.21
N GLU A 66 2.47 -18.44 3.28
CA GLU A 66 1.77 -19.19 4.32
C GLU A 66 2.82 -19.95 5.14
N LYS A 67 2.72 -19.87 6.45
CA LYS A 67 3.50 -20.65 7.39
C LYS A 67 2.70 -21.89 7.77
N VAL A 68 3.26 -23.05 7.48
CA VAL A 68 2.71 -24.33 7.90
C VAL A 68 3.79 -25.02 8.73
N GLU A 69 3.58 -25.07 10.04
CA GLU A 69 4.58 -25.51 11.02
C GLU A 69 5.84 -24.60 10.96
N ASP A 70 7.01 -25.17 10.69
CA ASP A 70 8.29 -24.44 10.56
C ASP A 70 8.66 -24.13 9.10
N ILE A 71 7.73 -24.29 8.15
CA ILE A 71 7.98 -24.11 6.71
C ILE A 71 7.20 -22.91 6.19
N ILE A 72 7.92 -21.93 5.61
CA ILE A 72 7.33 -20.82 4.87
C ILE A 72 7.15 -21.24 3.41
N LYS A 73 5.92 -21.18 2.90
CA LYS A 73 5.59 -21.46 1.50
C LYS A 73 5.05 -20.21 0.83
N VAL A 74 5.70 -19.80 -0.26
CA VAL A 74 5.16 -18.75 -1.12
C VAL A 74 4.15 -19.36 -2.07
N LYS A 75 2.94 -18.81 -2.09
CA LYS A 75 1.88 -19.23 -3.00
C LYS A 75 1.99 -18.44 -4.31
N LYS A 76 1.87 -19.11 -5.46
CA LYS A 76 1.71 -18.42 -6.75
C LYS A 76 0.26 -17.97 -6.90
N ILE A 77 0.04 -16.70 -7.22
CA ILE A 77 -1.29 -16.08 -7.35
C ILE A 77 -1.30 -15.21 -8.61
N ASN A 78 -2.46 -14.97 -9.21
CA ASN A 78 -2.59 -14.01 -10.30
C ASN A 78 -2.66 -12.58 -9.73
N PRO A 79 -2.07 -11.56 -10.39
CA PRO A 79 -2.22 -10.16 -9.97
C PRO A 79 -3.67 -9.72 -9.75
N ASN A 80 -4.62 -10.21 -10.56
CA ASN A 80 -6.04 -9.89 -10.44
C ASN A 80 -6.72 -10.55 -9.22
N GLU A 81 -6.06 -11.50 -8.55
CA GLU A 81 -6.55 -12.14 -7.32
C GLU A 81 -6.06 -11.42 -6.06
N ILE A 82 -5.23 -10.38 -6.16
CA ILE A 82 -4.58 -9.75 -5.01
C ILE A 82 -5.58 -9.28 -3.94
N SER A 83 -6.73 -8.77 -4.36
CA SER A 83 -7.83 -8.35 -3.47
C SER A 83 -8.22 -9.47 -2.50
N TYR A 84 -8.42 -10.69 -2.99
CA TYR A 84 -8.80 -11.85 -2.17
C TYR A 84 -7.76 -12.17 -1.08
N TYR A 85 -6.47 -11.97 -1.37
CA TYR A 85 -5.39 -12.26 -0.43
C TYR A 85 -5.21 -11.13 0.59
N VAL A 86 -5.31 -9.87 0.17
CA VAL A 86 -5.26 -8.70 1.06
C VAL A 86 -6.42 -8.70 2.04
N GLU A 87 -7.63 -9.10 1.59
CA GLU A 87 -8.81 -9.15 2.45
C GLU A 87 -8.66 -10.08 3.67
N LYS A 88 -7.73 -11.05 3.63
CA LYS A 88 -7.40 -11.89 4.79
C LYS A 88 -6.77 -11.11 5.94
N PHE A 89 -6.16 -9.97 5.64
CA PHE A 89 -5.46 -9.09 6.59
C PHE A 89 -6.32 -7.88 7.00
N ILE A 90 -7.64 -7.90 6.78
CA ILE A 90 -8.52 -6.81 7.20
C ILE A 90 -8.38 -6.59 8.72
N ASN A 91 -8.20 -5.33 9.10
CA ASN A 91 -7.90 -4.87 10.47
C ASN A 91 -6.50 -5.26 11.00
N LYS A 92 -5.57 -5.61 10.11
CA LYS A 92 -4.15 -5.74 10.44
C LYS A 92 -3.42 -4.47 10.01
N ASP A 93 -2.57 -3.97 10.89
CA ASP A 93 -1.77 -2.80 10.60
C ASP A 93 -0.74 -3.10 9.52
N ILE A 94 -0.40 -2.06 8.77
CA ILE A 94 0.72 -2.10 7.84
C ILE A 94 2.00 -2.00 8.66
N TYR A 95 2.99 -2.82 8.37
CA TYR A 95 4.33 -2.63 8.92
C TYR A 95 5.28 -2.02 7.90
N GLY A 96 6.03 -1.06 8.41
CA GLY A 96 7.08 -0.34 7.71
C GLY A 96 7.49 0.84 8.55
N TRP A 97 8.58 1.48 8.18
CA TRP A 97 8.95 2.82 8.68
C TRP A 97 8.99 3.83 7.53
N ASP A 98 9.39 3.35 6.36
CA ASP A 98 9.28 4.03 5.08
C ASP A 98 8.47 3.13 4.14
N PHE A 99 7.61 3.73 3.31
CA PHE A 99 6.82 3.01 2.30
C PHE A 99 7.10 3.52 0.90
N VAL A 100 7.26 4.83 0.74
CA VAL A 100 7.38 5.47 -0.57
C VAL A 100 8.84 5.67 -0.96
N ASN A 101 9.21 5.27 -2.19
CA ASN A 101 10.55 5.44 -2.77
C ASN A 101 11.69 4.91 -1.87
N ILE A 102 11.56 3.66 -1.41
CA ILE A 102 12.57 3.02 -0.56
C ILE A 102 13.79 2.64 -1.42
N GLU A 103 14.93 3.30 -1.15
CA GLU A 103 16.19 3.10 -1.89
C GLU A 103 16.79 1.69 -1.69
N LYS A 104 16.59 1.10 -0.51
CA LYS A 104 17.08 -0.24 -0.14
C LYS A 104 15.94 -1.12 0.30
N SER A 105 15.10 -1.51 -0.67
CA SER A 105 14.05 -2.48 -0.44
C SER A 105 14.64 -3.82 -0.01
N ASN A 106 14.05 -4.44 1.01
CA ASN A 106 14.34 -5.82 1.40
C ASN A 106 13.47 -6.83 0.63
N PHE A 107 12.62 -6.37 -0.29
CA PHE A 107 11.72 -7.22 -1.05
C PHE A 107 12.54 -8.20 -1.91
N ASN A 108 12.37 -9.50 -1.65
CA ASN A 108 13.02 -10.53 -2.46
C ASN A 108 12.14 -10.91 -3.66
N PHE A 109 12.53 -10.43 -4.85
CA PHE A 109 11.81 -10.68 -6.10
C PHE A 109 11.86 -12.14 -6.57
N GLU A 110 12.90 -12.90 -6.23
CA GLU A 110 13.10 -14.26 -6.75
C GLU A 110 12.03 -15.24 -6.27
N ASN A 111 11.41 -14.95 -5.12
CA ASN A 111 10.38 -15.76 -4.51
C ASN A 111 9.05 -15.00 -4.37
N SER A 112 8.69 -14.22 -5.40
CA SER A 112 7.41 -13.52 -5.46
C SER A 112 6.26 -14.47 -5.80
N SER A 113 5.05 -14.12 -5.38
CA SER A 113 3.82 -14.80 -5.82
C SER A 113 3.49 -14.49 -7.26
N PHE A 114 3.73 -13.23 -7.68
CA PHE A 114 3.75 -12.78 -9.07
C PHE A 114 4.71 -11.60 -9.24
N ASP A 115 5.09 -11.34 -10.48
CA ASP A 115 5.86 -10.18 -10.90
C ASP A 115 5.29 -9.69 -12.24
N TYR A 116 4.43 -8.68 -12.18
CA TYR A 116 3.78 -8.08 -13.34
C TYR A 116 4.59 -6.86 -13.79
N ILE A 117 5.13 -6.90 -15.01
CA ILE A 117 6.02 -5.86 -15.56
C ILE A 117 5.44 -5.35 -16.87
N THR A 118 5.27 -4.03 -17.02
CA THR A 118 4.82 -3.38 -18.26
C THR A 118 5.93 -2.57 -18.94
N SER A 119 7.01 -2.26 -18.21
CA SER A 119 8.16 -1.50 -18.70
C SER A 119 9.42 -1.88 -17.96
N GLU A 120 10.56 -1.98 -18.65
CA GLU A 120 11.86 -2.28 -18.06
C GLU A 120 12.49 -1.07 -17.34
N SER A 121 11.95 0.13 -17.51
CA SER A 121 12.46 1.37 -16.89
C SER A 121 11.74 1.73 -15.58
N TYR A 122 11.25 0.71 -14.85
CA TYR A 122 10.52 0.91 -13.59
C TYR A 122 11.39 1.49 -12.48
N ASP A 123 12.71 1.26 -12.48
CA ASP A 123 13.63 1.72 -11.42
C ASP A 123 13.75 3.25 -11.30
N GLU A 124 13.36 3.99 -12.34
CA GLU A 124 13.34 5.46 -12.34
C GLU A 124 12.01 6.04 -11.83
N GLN A 125 11.05 5.19 -11.49
CA GLN A 125 9.68 5.58 -11.16
C GLN A 125 9.44 5.62 -9.66
N ASP A 126 8.42 6.37 -9.27
CA ASP A 126 7.96 6.38 -7.90
C ASP A 126 7.38 5.02 -7.53
N SER A 127 7.57 4.62 -6.27
CA SER A 127 7.13 3.32 -5.78
C SER A 127 6.57 3.39 -4.37
N ILE A 128 5.75 2.41 -4.03
CA ILE A 128 5.28 2.15 -2.67
C ILE A 128 5.48 0.68 -2.32
N GLU A 129 5.99 0.42 -1.12
CA GLU A 129 6.08 -0.89 -0.48
C GLU A 129 5.03 -0.97 0.62
N LEU A 130 4.35 -2.11 0.73
CA LEU A 130 3.31 -2.37 1.70
C LEU A 130 3.51 -3.77 2.26
N PHE A 131 3.41 -3.92 3.57
CA PHE A 131 3.54 -5.23 4.21
C PHE A 131 2.51 -5.38 5.32
N GLN A 132 1.87 -6.54 5.36
CA GLN A 132 1.03 -6.98 6.47
C GLN A 132 1.42 -8.40 6.85
N ASP A 133 1.39 -8.67 8.15
CA ASP A 133 1.58 -10.00 8.71
C ASP A 133 0.35 -10.43 9.51
N ASP A 134 0.17 -11.75 9.59
CA ASP A 134 -0.64 -12.42 10.58
C ASP A 134 0.09 -13.68 11.02
N PHE A 135 -0.38 -14.33 12.08
CA PHE A 135 0.36 -15.41 12.76
C PHE A 135 0.90 -16.51 11.83
N ASP A 136 0.12 -16.87 10.80
CA ASP A 136 0.46 -17.94 9.84
C ASP A 136 0.54 -17.46 8.38
N GLU A 137 0.32 -16.19 8.09
CA GLU A 137 0.26 -15.69 6.71
C GLU A 137 0.90 -14.31 6.63
N ASP A 138 1.65 -14.03 5.56
CA ASP A 138 2.28 -12.73 5.31
C ASP A 138 1.99 -12.25 3.90
N ILE A 139 1.85 -10.95 3.70
CA ILE A 139 1.79 -10.34 2.37
C ILE A 139 2.70 -9.12 2.26
N GLU A 140 3.66 -9.20 1.35
CA GLU A 140 4.52 -8.09 0.92
C GLU A 140 4.09 -7.65 -0.48
N ILE A 141 4.01 -6.35 -0.72
CA ILE A 141 3.59 -5.77 -2.00
C ILE A 141 4.50 -4.60 -2.35
N LYS A 142 4.88 -4.50 -3.63
CA LYS A 142 5.56 -3.33 -4.17
C LYS A 142 4.96 -2.91 -5.51
N ILE A 143 4.68 -1.62 -5.65
CA ILE A 143 4.05 -1.02 -6.84
C ILE A 143 4.93 0.12 -7.32
N TRP A 144 5.27 0.12 -8.62
CA TRP A 144 5.92 1.24 -9.31
C TRP A 144 4.91 1.91 -10.24
N PHE A 145 4.78 3.22 -10.14
CA PHE A 145 3.70 3.97 -10.78
C PHE A 145 4.18 5.31 -11.34
N GLY A 146 3.48 5.81 -12.36
CA GLY A 146 3.80 7.11 -12.97
C GLY A 146 3.02 8.26 -12.38
N LYS A 147 1.80 8.00 -11.90
CA LYS A 147 0.91 9.00 -11.34
C LYS A 147 0.16 8.43 -10.14
N PHE A 148 -0.15 9.30 -9.20
CA PHE A 148 -0.83 8.94 -7.97
C PHE A 148 -1.89 9.99 -7.63
N GLU A 149 -3.08 9.54 -7.21
CA GLU A 149 -4.21 10.36 -6.79
C GLU A 149 -4.84 9.82 -5.51
N ILE A 150 -5.37 10.72 -4.68
CA ILE A 150 -6.04 10.38 -3.43
C ILE A 150 -7.51 10.77 -3.50
N PHE A 151 -8.37 9.89 -3.02
CA PHE A 151 -9.79 10.11 -2.86
C PHE A 151 -10.21 9.86 -1.42
N ASN A 152 -11.22 10.59 -0.96
CA ASN A 152 -11.87 10.34 0.33
C ASN A 152 -12.84 9.14 0.25
N GLU A 153 -13.55 8.87 1.34
CA GLU A 153 -14.54 7.81 1.46
C GLU A 153 -15.74 7.95 0.50
N LEU A 154 -15.99 9.16 0.00
CA LEU A 154 -17.03 9.48 -0.98
C LEU A 154 -16.52 9.47 -2.42
N TYR A 155 -15.29 8.97 -2.66
CA TYR A 155 -14.61 9.01 -3.97
C TYR A 155 -14.43 10.42 -4.55
N GLN A 156 -14.38 11.42 -3.69
CA GLN A 156 -14.03 12.78 -4.09
C GLN A 156 -12.52 12.93 -4.00
N LYS A 157 -11.91 13.44 -5.06
CA LYS A 157 -10.47 13.70 -5.11
C LYS A 157 -10.09 14.74 -4.05
N ILE A 158 -9.05 14.46 -3.29
CA ILE A 158 -8.46 15.37 -2.29
C ILE A 158 -6.99 15.60 -2.62
N SER A 159 -6.44 16.72 -2.15
CA SER A 159 -5.00 16.97 -2.27
C SER A 159 -4.21 16.16 -1.23
N ILE A 160 -2.94 15.91 -1.51
CA ILE A 160 -2.06 15.19 -0.59
C ILE A 160 -1.80 16.06 0.65
N GLU A 161 -1.67 17.37 0.44
CA GLU A 161 -1.48 18.37 1.48
C GLU A 161 -2.66 18.42 2.45
N ASP A 162 -3.90 18.36 1.94
CA ASP A 162 -5.10 18.31 2.79
C ASP A 162 -5.16 17.02 3.59
N LEU A 163 -4.76 15.88 3.00
CA LEU A 163 -4.69 14.61 3.71
C LEU A 163 -3.67 14.68 4.86
N ILE A 164 -2.46 15.15 4.59
CA ILE A 164 -1.38 15.32 5.59
C ILE A 164 -1.83 16.25 6.70
N LEU A 165 -2.40 17.41 6.37
CA LEU A 165 -2.88 18.36 7.37
C LEU A 165 -3.97 17.76 8.25
N ARG A 166 -4.91 17.00 7.68
CA ARG A 166 -5.97 16.31 8.43
C ARG A 166 -5.38 15.26 9.36
N GLN A 167 -4.47 14.43 8.88
CA GLN A 167 -3.88 13.34 9.66
C GLN A 167 -2.99 13.84 10.79
N ASN A 168 -2.20 14.89 10.56
CA ASN A 168 -1.40 15.52 11.62
C ASN A 168 -2.28 16.04 12.76
N LYS A 169 -3.44 16.64 12.47
CA LYS A 169 -4.38 17.09 13.51
C LYS A 169 -4.94 15.93 14.33
N ILE A 170 -5.19 14.78 13.69
CA ILE A 170 -5.65 13.57 14.37
C ILE A 170 -4.55 13.06 15.28
N TRP A 171 -3.32 12.99 14.77
CA TRP A 171 -2.13 12.59 15.52
C TRP A 171 -1.95 13.43 16.79
N ASP A 172 -1.93 14.76 16.65
CA ASP A 172 -1.80 15.74 17.74
C ASP A 172 -2.94 15.66 18.78
N SER A 173 -4.08 15.06 18.42
CA SER A 173 -5.21 14.89 19.34
C SER A 173 -5.12 13.62 20.20
N ILE A 174 -4.29 12.66 19.79
CA ILE A 174 -4.16 11.33 20.39
C ILE A 174 -2.91 11.25 21.28
N PHE A 175 -1.80 11.82 20.81
CA PHE A 175 -0.47 11.75 21.43
C PHE A 175 -0.03 13.09 22.00
#